data_AF-A0A0S8KCY0-F1
#
_entry.id   AF-A0A0S8KCY0-F1
#
_cell.length_a   1.000
_cell.length_b   1.000
_cell.length_c   1.000
_cell.angle_alpha   90.00
_cell.angle_beta   90.00
_cell.angle_gamma   90.00
#
_symmetry.space_group_name_H-M   'P 1'
#
loop_
_entity.id
_entity.type
_entity.pdbx_description
1 polymer ?
#
loop_
_entity_poly.entity_id
_entity_poly.type
_entity_poly.pdbx_seq_one_letter_code
_entity_poly.pdbx_strand_id
1 'polypeptide(L)'
;MRFKGTIIWTLVLMTLAAFVYIYEIKGGAKREQTAEMAKKVLIFDKEDVQQLVLKRPEEIISFQRAQDGWQIIHPVRARADESAIQGIIDNLERAQIERVVAETADNLSDFGLQSPQVTVELEYAGGLRESLRLGDRNPTRSFVYSQRDPEERIFLTQVALLTQAQKDLFDLRDRRVLFFEDSQVNELELQRGGEITKVRRSPEGWTMEKPFQTRGDDSSIEALLRRLKGARVESFVEEQPGSLTEYGLHKPALTITLTLGADAAQKKLLIGKEKEEQRYAQDQSRSPVFLIPSNLVQDLDKSAFELRNKQVLQFDRDEVDRLELRSLDQTIICTKDTSGQWQMVAPESSAAKTWKVESILSSLSSIKAESFVEEDPRDLARYGLSKPRFEAILKSQGSDLAALRIGKDEREQVYACDETGAPIALVAERIVATLSPELKDLVELEAPVE
;
A
#
# COMPACT_ATOMS: atom_id res chain seq x y z
N MET A 1 -22.67 8.44 75.05
CA MET A 1 -22.03 7.67 73.95
C MET A 1 -20.55 7.50 74.26
N ARG A 2 -20.02 6.27 74.27
CA ARG A 2 -18.63 5.94 74.67
C ARG A 2 -17.63 6.23 73.53
N PHE A 3 -17.48 7.49 73.14
CA PHE A 3 -16.62 7.92 72.01
C PHE A 3 -15.13 7.56 72.17
N LYS A 4 -14.63 7.46 73.40
CA LYS A 4 -13.21 7.15 73.66
C LYS A 4 -12.81 5.74 73.22
N GLY A 5 -13.70 4.76 73.35
CA GLY A 5 -13.43 3.38 72.92
C GLY A 5 -13.41 3.26 71.39
N THR A 6 -14.34 3.92 70.70
CA THR A 6 -14.42 3.91 69.24
C THR A 6 -13.20 4.55 68.60
N ILE A 7 -12.67 5.65 69.16
CA ILE A 7 -11.45 6.31 68.64
C ILE A 7 -10.23 5.39 68.72
N ILE A 8 -10.08 4.64 69.81
CA ILE A 8 -8.96 3.68 69.97
C ILE A 8 -9.06 2.57 68.92
N TRP A 9 -10.25 1.99 68.72
CA TRP A 9 -10.46 0.97 67.69
C TRP A 9 -10.25 1.49 66.27
N THR A 10 -10.66 2.73 65.97
CA THR A 10 -10.40 3.37 64.67
C THR A 10 -8.90 3.58 64.44
N LEU A 11 -8.14 4.00 65.46
CA LEU A 11 -6.69 4.17 65.35
C LEU A 11 -5.96 2.83 65.13
N VAL A 12 -6.39 1.77 65.83
CA VAL A 12 -5.86 0.42 65.62
C VAL A 12 -6.18 -0.08 64.21
N LEU A 13 -7.41 0.12 63.73
CA LEU A 13 -7.81 -0.23 62.37
C LEU A 13 -6.98 0.52 61.31
N MET A 14 -6.79 1.83 61.47
CA MET A 14 -5.96 2.62 60.55
C MET A 14 -4.49 2.16 60.56
N THR A 15 -3.96 1.79 61.72
CA THR A 15 -2.58 1.30 61.85
C THR A 15 -2.42 -0.07 61.18
N LEU A 16 -3.39 -0.98 61.36
CA LEU A 16 -3.41 -2.28 60.68
C LEU A 16 -3.59 -2.14 59.17
N ALA A 17 -4.49 -1.25 58.72
CA ALA A 17 -4.68 -0.96 57.30
C ALA A 17 -3.40 -0.39 56.68
N ALA A 18 -2.71 0.53 57.36
CA ALA A 18 -1.42 1.07 56.92
C ALA A 18 -0.33 -0.02 56.87
N PHE A 19 -0.28 -0.92 57.86
CA PHE A 19 0.66 -2.04 57.88
C PHE A 19 0.43 -3.03 56.74
N VAL A 20 -0.83 -3.46 56.50
CA VAL A 20 -1.21 -4.34 55.39
C VAL A 20 -0.89 -3.67 54.05
N TYR A 21 -1.25 -2.40 53.89
CA TYR A 21 -0.95 -1.66 52.66
C TYR A 21 0.56 -1.55 52.39
N ILE A 22 1.39 -1.26 53.39
CA ILE A 22 2.84 -1.12 53.22
C ILE A 22 3.51 -2.48 53.01
N TYR A 23 3.18 -3.50 53.82
CA TYR A 23 3.91 -4.76 53.83
C TYR A 23 3.40 -5.76 52.80
N GLU A 24 2.08 -5.87 52.65
CA GLU A 24 1.44 -6.87 51.78
C GLU A 24 1.24 -6.33 50.38
N ILE A 25 0.66 -5.13 50.23
CA ILE A 25 0.41 -4.55 48.90
C ILE A 25 1.69 -3.97 48.29
N LYS A 26 2.31 -2.98 48.95
CA LYS A 26 3.50 -2.30 48.40
C LYS A 26 4.77 -3.16 48.51
N GLY A 27 4.93 -3.88 49.62
CA GLY A 27 6.02 -4.83 49.85
C GLY A 27 5.91 -6.08 48.99
N GLY A 28 4.70 -6.63 48.83
CA GLY A 28 4.42 -7.72 47.89
C GLY A 28 4.72 -7.32 46.45
N ALA A 29 4.20 -6.19 45.99
CA ALA A 29 4.47 -5.67 44.65
C ALA A 29 5.97 -5.47 44.37
N LYS A 30 6.73 -4.95 45.35
CA LYS A 30 8.19 -4.78 45.20
C LYS A 30 8.93 -6.11 45.14
N ARG A 31 8.51 -7.11 45.93
CA ARG A 31 9.09 -8.47 45.90
C ARG A 31 8.78 -9.19 44.60
N GLU A 32 7.55 -9.07 44.11
CA GLU A 32 7.13 -9.61 42.82
C GLU A 32 7.91 -8.97 41.68
N GLN A 33 8.05 -7.64 41.65
CA GLN A 33 8.90 -6.95 40.68
C GLN A 33 10.36 -7.40 40.74
N THR A 34 10.92 -7.56 41.94
CA THR A 34 12.32 -8.03 42.11
C THR A 34 12.47 -9.47 41.62
N ALA A 35 11.48 -10.33 41.89
CA ALA A 35 11.47 -11.73 41.42
C ALA A 35 11.30 -11.81 39.90
N GLU A 36 10.44 -10.98 39.30
CA GLU A 36 10.26 -10.89 37.85
C GLU A 36 11.51 -10.36 37.15
N MET A 37 12.17 -9.34 37.73
CA MET A 37 13.47 -8.86 37.22
C MET A 37 14.55 -9.93 37.33
N ALA A 38 14.60 -10.69 38.42
CA ALA A 38 15.57 -11.77 38.60
C ALA A 38 15.39 -12.94 37.60
N LYS A 39 14.20 -13.08 37.01
CA LYS A 39 13.95 -14.04 35.93
C LYS A 39 14.37 -13.52 34.56
N LYS A 40 14.62 -12.24 34.36
CA LYS A 40 14.99 -11.73 33.02
C LYS A 40 16.38 -12.20 32.61
N VAL A 41 16.55 -12.48 31.32
CA VAL A 41 17.86 -12.79 30.72
C VAL A 41 18.74 -11.54 30.67
N LEU A 42 18.20 -10.42 30.21
CA LEU A 42 18.83 -9.11 30.21
C LEU A 42 17.87 -8.08 30.82
N ILE A 43 18.41 -7.08 31.53
CA ILE A 43 17.63 -5.98 32.10
C ILE A 43 18.15 -4.70 31.48
N PHE A 44 17.42 -4.20 30.49
CA PHE A 44 17.79 -3.01 29.76
C PHE A 44 16.55 -2.24 29.31
N ASP A 45 16.76 -0.97 28.96
CA ASP A 45 15.80 -0.13 28.27
C ASP A 45 16.06 -0.25 26.76
N LYS A 46 15.04 -0.63 25.98
CA LYS A 46 15.19 -0.82 24.53
C LYS A 46 15.46 0.49 23.80
N GLU A 47 15.01 1.62 24.36
CA GLU A 47 15.27 2.95 23.81
C GLU A 47 16.76 3.34 23.95
N ASP A 48 17.50 2.73 24.87
CA ASP A 48 18.92 2.99 25.08
C ASP A 48 19.84 2.20 24.15
N VAL A 49 19.34 1.17 23.45
CA VAL A 49 20.15 0.34 22.55
C VAL A 49 20.61 1.16 21.33
N GLN A 50 21.93 1.24 21.13
CA GLN A 50 22.57 2.00 20.05
C GLN A 50 23.20 1.09 18.98
N GLN A 51 23.72 -0.08 19.39
CA GLN A 51 24.22 -1.10 18.47
C GLN A 51 23.69 -2.47 18.84
N LEU A 52 23.46 -3.28 17.82
CA LEU A 52 23.15 -4.70 17.91
C LEU A 52 24.14 -5.43 17.00
N VAL A 53 24.80 -6.46 17.51
CA VAL A 53 25.68 -7.32 16.71
C VAL A 53 25.23 -8.77 16.86
N LEU A 54 25.02 -9.43 15.72
CA LEU A 54 24.74 -10.85 15.63
C LEU A 54 26.00 -11.54 15.10
N LYS A 55 26.73 -12.24 15.98
CA LYS A 55 27.91 -13.02 15.60
C LYS A 55 27.54 -14.48 15.47
N ARG A 56 27.74 -15.03 14.28
CA ARG A 56 27.57 -16.44 13.94
C ARG A 56 28.93 -17.03 13.51
N PRO A 57 29.08 -18.36 13.45
CA PRO A 57 30.37 -18.97 13.10
C PRO A 57 30.99 -18.47 11.79
N GLU A 58 30.16 -18.17 10.78
CA GLU A 58 30.62 -17.78 9.42
C GLU A 58 30.23 -16.34 9.04
N GLU A 59 29.52 -15.62 9.91
CA GLU A 59 28.93 -14.34 9.56
C GLU A 59 28.84 -13.42 10.77
N ILE A 60 29.11 -12.13 10.57
CA ILE A 60 28.82 -11.09 11.55
C ILE A 60 27.88 -10.10 10.85
N ILE A 61 26.77 -9.79 11.51
CA ILE A 61 25.91 -8.68 11.09
C ILE A 61 25.87 -7.65 12.20
N SER A 62 26.24 -6.42 11.86
CA SER A 62 26.28 -5.30 12.80
C SER A 62 25.29 -4.24 12.39
N PHE A 63 24.51 -3.79 13.36
CA PHE A 63 23.49 -2.77 13.23
C PHE A 63 23.82 -1.57 14.11
N GLN A 64 23.56 -0.37 13.60
CA GLN A 64 23.72 0.90 14.31
C GLN A 64 22.40 1.66 14.20
N ARG A 65 21.91 2.18 15.33
CA ARG A 65 20.75 3.07 15.34
C ARG A 65 21.14 4.43 14.79
N ALA A 66 20.39 4.94 13.83
CA ALA A 66 20.55 6.27 13.24
C ALA A 66 19.24 7.09 13.38
N GLN A 67 19.27 8.35 12.94
CA GLN A 67 18.09 9.23 12.99
C GLN A 67 16.92 8.73 12.13
N ASP A 68 17.21 8.01 11.04
CA ASP A 68 16.25 7.49 10.07
C ASP A 68 15.91 6.00 10.26
N GLY A 69 16.31 5.43 11.41
CA GLY A 69 16.08 4.04 11.80
C GLY A 69 17.36 3.22 11.92
N TRP A 70 17.22 1.90 12.02
CA TRP A 70 18.35 0.98 12.09
C TRP A 70 19.08 0.85 10.74
N GLN A 71 20.41 0.91 10.79
CA GLN A 71 21.29 0.74 9.64
C GLN A 71 22.18 -0.48 9.84
N ILE A 72 22.32 -1.30 8.80
CA ILE A 72 23.36 -2.33 8.70
C ILE A 72 24.67 -1.62 8.36
N ILE A 73 25.69 -1.85 9.17
CA ILE A 73 27.04 -1.30 8.98
C ILE A 73 28.07 -2.38 8.59
N HIS A 74 27.74 -3.66 8.78
CA HIS A 74 28.53 -4.82 8.36
C HIS A 74 27.61 -6.03 8.09
N PRO A 75 27.84 -6.85 7.05
CA PRO A 75 28.93 -6.77 6.08
C PRO A 75 28.70 -5.73 4.97
N VAL A 76 27.48 -5.24 4.82
CA VAL A 76 27.10 -4.21 3.84
C VAL A 76 26.71 -2.92 4.55
N ARG A 77 26.61 -1.82 3.79
CA ARG A 77 26.02 -0.57 4.26
C ARG A 77 24.63 -0.41 3.66
N ALA A 78 23.60 -0.62 4.46
CA ALA A 78 22.21 -0.58 3.99
C ALA A 78 21.24 -0.29 5.13
N ARG A 79 20.03 0.16 4.81
CA ARG A 79 18.95 0.26 5.79
C ARG A 79 18.53 -1.14 6.26
N ALA A 80 18.33 -1.29 7.56
CA ALA A 80 17.79 -2.51 8.15
C ALA A 80 16.26 -2.54 8.04
N ASP A 81 15.68 -3.74 8.12
CA ASP A 81 14.24 -3.88 8.35
C ASP A 81 13.93 -3.55 9.81
N GLU A 82 13.40 -2.35 10.04
CA GLU A 82 13.09 -1.83 11.37
C GLU A 82 12.23 -2.79 12.20
N SER A 83 11.25 -3.46 11.57
CA SER A 83 10.35 -4.38 12.26
C SER A 83 11.08 -5.67 12.66
N ALA A 84 11.99 -6.16 11.81
CA ALA A 84 12.80 -7.32 12.12
C ALA A 84 13.78 -7.05 13.28
N ILE A 85 14.44 -5.89 13.28
CA ILE A 85 15.36 -5.50 14.37
C ILE A 85 14.61 -5.28 15.68
N GLN A 86 13.50 -4.54 15.64
CA GLN A 86 12.67 -4.35 16.83
C GLN A 86 12.15 -5.70 17.38
N GLY A 87 11.80 -6.64 16.49
CA GLY A 87 11.44 -7.99 16.89
C GLY A 87 12.54 -8.70 17.67
N ILE A 88 13.81 -8.56 17.29
CA ILE A 88 14.94 -9.15 18.04
C ILE A 88 15.06 -8.49 19.42
N ILE A 89 15.03 -7.15 19.47
CA ILE A 89 15.17 -6.37 20.72
C ILE A 89 14.03 -6.68 21.69
N ASP A 90 12.78 -6.71 21.21
CA ASP A 90 11.61 -7.03 22.02
C ASP A 90 11.68 -8.47 22.58
N ASN A 91 12.22 -9.42 21.80
CA ASN A 91 12.40 -10.79 22.28
C ASN A 91 13.50 -10.86 23.35
N LEU A 92 14.60 -10.10 23.21
CA LEU A 92 15.64 -10.00 24.24
C LEU A 92 15.09 -9.38 25.55
N GLU A 93 14.28 -8.33 25.44
CA GLU A 93 13.70 -7.62 26.59
C GLU A 93 12.72 -8.49 27.41
N ARG A 94 11.99 -9.37 26.71
CA ARG A 94 11.00 -10.29 27.28
C ARG A 94 11.58 -11.65 27.67
N ALA A 95 12.80 -11.96 27.23
CA ALA A 95 13.41 -13.25 27.47
C ALA A 95 13.57 -13.52 28.97
N GLN A 96 13.16 -14.72 29.39
CA GLN A 96 13.26 -15.17 30.77
C GLN A 96 14.19 -16.39 30.89
N ILE A 97 14.89 -16.45 32.02
CA ILE A 97 15.63 -17.59 32.52
C ILE A 97 14.59 -18.60 33.01
N GLU A 98 14.43 -19.69 32.27
CA GLU A 98 13.46 -20.73 32.62
C GLU A 98 14.02 -21.73 33.60
N ARG A 99 15.30 -22.04 33.44
CA ARG A 99 16.01 -22.93 34.35
C ARG A 99 17.49 -22.69 34.30
N VAL A 100 18.11 -22.51 35.46
CA VAL A 100 19.56 -22.58 35.60
C VAL A 100 19.99 -24.04 35.50
N VAL A 101 20.92 -24.33 34.59
CA VAL A 101 21.43 -25.69 34.32
C VAL A 101 22.69 -25.92 35.13
N ALA A 102 23.57 -24.93 35.21
CA ALA A 102 24.81 -24.97 35.98
C ALA A 102 25.22 -23.55 36.41
N GLU A 103 25.71 -23.40 37.65
CA GLU A 103 26.26 -22.11 38.12
C GLU A 103 27.61 -21.79 37.48
N THR A 104 28.38 -22.84 37.20
CA THR A 104 29.64 -22.85 36.46
C THR A 104 29.71 -24.17 35.68
N ALA A 105 30.45 -24.23 34.58
CA ALA A 105 30.61 -25.45 33.80
C ALA A 105 32.05 -25.65 33.36
N ASP A 106 32.57 -26.86 33.61
CA ASP A 106 33.92 -27.25 33.20
C ASP A 106 34.03 -27.39 31.67
N ASN A 107 32.92 -27.70 30.98
CA ASN A 107 32.88 -27.93 29.54
C ASN A 107 31.69 -27.22 28.86
N LEU A 108 31.96 -26.08 28.19
CA LEU A 108 30.95 -25.33 27.43
C LEU A 108 30.51 -26.04 26.13
N SER A 109 31.28 -27.02 25.64
CA SER A 109 30.93 -27.76 24.42
C SER A 109 29.67 -28.62 24.60
N ASP A 110 29.40 -29.12 25.82
CA ASP A 110 28.23 -29.96 26.11
C ASP A 110 26.89 -29.20 25.90
N PHE A 111 26.97 -27.88 25.85
CA PHE A 111 25.83 -26.97 25.68
C PHE A 111 25.89 -26.20 24.36
N GLY A 112 26.87 -26.46 23.51
CA GLY A 112 27.13 -25.69 22.30
C GLY A 112 27.56 -24.24 22.58
N LEU A 113 28.06 -23.92 23.78
CA LEU A 113 28.42 -22.55 24.19
C LEU A 113 29.90 -22.20 23.96
N GLN A 114 30.74 -23.20 23.70
CA GLN A 114 32.13 -22.99 23.25
C GLN A 114 32.18 -22.43 21.82
N SER A 115 31.21 -22.82 20.98
CA SER A 115 31.01 -22.32 19.63
C SER A 115 29.51 -22.06 19.44
N PRO A 116 29.01 -20.95 20.01
CA PRO A 116 27.58 -20.67 20.03
C PRO A 116 27.01 -20.55 18.62
N GLN A 117 25.75 -20.97 18.47
CA GLN A 117 25.03 -20.83 17.20
C GLN A 117 24.87 -19.34 16.84
N VAL A 118 24.62 -18.50 17.85
CA VAL A 118 24.66 -17.03 17.73
C VAL A 118 25.15 -16.43 19.04
N THR A 119 26.00 -15.40 18.96
CA THR A 119 26.24 -14.46 20.06
C THR A 119 25.59 -13.13 19.71
N VAL A 120 24.73 -12.66 20.61
CA VAL A 120 24.04 -11.37 20.50
C VAL A 120 24.76 -10.38 21.40
N GLU A 121 25.27 -9.30 20.82
CA GLU A 121 25.90 -8.21 21.57
C GLU A 121 25.07 -6.93 21.45
N LEU A 122 24.85 -6.26 22.57
CA LEU A 122 24.17 -4.98 22.64
C LEU A 122 25.16 -3.93 23.17
N GLU A 123 25.18 -2.76 22.52
CA GLU A 123 25.83 -1.56 23.05
C GLU A 123 24.77 -0.50 23.34
N TYR A 124 24.80 0.03 24.55
CA TYR A 124 23.83 1.01 25.04
C TYR A 124 24.39 2.43 25.01
N ALA A 125 23.51 3.42 25.14
CA ALA A 125 23.89 4.79 25.43
C ALA A 125 24.80 4.83 26.67
N GLY A 126 25.96 5.47 26.55
CA GLY A 126 26.97 5.50 27.61
C GLY A 126 28.06 4.41 27.51
N GLY A 127 27.98 3.52 26.51
CA GLY A 127 29.06 2.58 26.15
C GLY A 127 29.08 1.28 26.96
N LEU A 128 28.06 1.02 27.77
CA LEU A 128 27.85 -0.30 28.38
C LEU A 128 27.64 -1.33 27.27
N ARG A 129 28.23 -2.52 27.44
CA ARG A 129 28.08 -3.65 26.52
C ARG A 129 27.63 -4.88 27.29
N GLU A 130 26.64 -5.57 26.75
CA GLU A 130 26.20 -6.89 27.22
C GLU A 130 26.26 -7.89 26.05
N SER A 131 26.60 -9.14 26.37
CA SER A 131 26.70 -10.21 25.39
C SER A 131 25.96 -11.45 25.89
N LEU A 132 25.19 -12.06 25.00
CA LEU A 132 24.41 -13.26 25.24
C LEU A 132 24.76 -14.32 24.20
N ARG A 133 25.35 -15.42 24.65
CA ARG A 133 25.65 -16.60 23.83
C ARG A 133 24.46 -17.52 23.82
N LEU A 134 24.04 -17.96 22.63
CA LEU A 134 22.99 -18.93 22.41
C LEU A 134 23.60 -20.17 21.76
N GLY A 135 23.63 -21.26 22.51
CA GLY A 135 24.21 -22.54 22.11
C GLY A 135 23.17 -23.49 21.53
N ASP A 136 23.23 -24.74 21.96
CA ASP A 136 22.36 -25.79 21.44
C ASP A 136 20.94 -25.74 22.00
N ARG A 137 20.02 -26.29 21.21
CA ARG A 137 18.66 -26.53 21.66
C ARG A 137 18.65 -27.66 22.67
N ASN A 138 17.82 -27.55 23.70
CA ASN A 138 17.60 -28.66 24.63
C ASN A 138 16.94 -29.86 23.91
N PRO A 139 16.90 -31.06 24.52
CA PRO A 139 16.35 -32.25 23.86
C PRO A 139 14.90 -32.12 23.36
N THR A 140 14.06 -31.34 24.05
CA THR A 140 12.67 -31.08 23.62
C THR A 140 12.56 -29.98 22.55
N ARG A 141 13.68 -29.32 22.23
CA ARG A 141 13.82 -28.20 21.29
C ARG A 141 12.98 -26.96 21.63
N SER A 142 12.44 -26.90 22.85
CA SER A 142 11.62 -25.78 23.33
C SER A 142 12.47 -24.64 23.90
N PHE A 143 13.69 -24.95 24.33
CA PHE A 143 14.60 -24.02 24.96
C PHE A 143 16.00 -24.11 24.34
N VAL A 144 16.81 -23.09 24.57
CA VAL A 144 18.21 -23.00 24.13
C VAL A 144 19.12 -22.77 25.34
N TYR A 145 20.24 -23.48 25.38
CA TYR A 145 21.29 -23.23 26.37
C TYR A 145 21.93 -21.88 26.10
N SER A 146 22.03 -21.06 27.14
CA SER A 146 22.44 -19.67 27.05
C SER A 146 23.39 -19.29 28.17
N GLN A 147 24.24 -18.30 27.90
CA GLN A 147 25.19 -17.74 28.85
C GLN A 147 25.34 -16.24 28.59
N ARG A 148 25.25 -15.43 29.64
CA ARG A 148 25.48 -13.98 29.59
C ARG A 148 26.92 -13.68 29.97
N ASP A 149 27.68 -13.00 29.14
CA ASP A 149 29.01 -12.52 29.54
C ASP A 149 28.87 -11.26 30.43
N PRO A 150 29.65 -11.11 31.52
CA PRO A 150 30.78 -11.95 31.96
C PRO A 150 30.41 -13.07 32.95
N GLU A 151 29.14 -13.45 33.10
CA GLU A 151 28.71 -14.50 34.02
C GLU A 151 28.99 -15.90 33.47
N GLU A 152 29.42 -16.80 34.36
CA GLU A 152 29.70 -18.20 33.98
C GLU A 152 28.45 -19.09 33.98
N ARG A 153 27.34 -18.60 34.56
CA ARG A 153 26.10 -19.36 34.73
C ARG A 153 25.48 -19.74 33.39
N ILE A 154 25.14 -21.02 33.25
CA ILE A 154 24.42 -21.58 32.11
C ILE A 154 22.96 -21.76 32.46
N PHE A 155 22.07 -21.28 31.59
CA PHE A 155 20.64 -21.40 31.76
C PHE A 155 19.91 -21.73 30.46
N LEU A 156 18.64 -22.10 30.58
CA LEU A 156 17.72 -22.28 29.47
C LEU A 156 16.84 -21.03 29.32
N THR A 157 16.67 -20.57 28.09
CA THR A 157 15.68 -19.55 27.71
C THR A 157 14.88 -19.99 26.48
N GLN A 158 13.83 -19.24 26.12
CA GLN A 158 12.93 -19.62 25.05
C GLN A 158 13.64 -19.68 23.68
N VAL A 159 13.41 -20.74 22.91
CA VAL A 159 14.04 -20.94 21.59
C VAL A 159 13.70 -19.83 20.58
N ALA A 160 12.62 -19.07 20.80
CA ALA A 160 12.24 -17.93 19.98
C ALA A 160 13.39 -16.92 19.84
N LEU A 161 14.20 -16.73 20.88
CA LEU A 161 15.33 -15.82 20.88
C LEU A 161 16.39 -16.23 19.86
N LEU A 162 16.76 -17.53 19.88
CA LEU A 162 17.67 -18.12 18.90
C LEU A 162 17.12 -17.99 17.47
N THR A 163 15.84 -18.30 17.27
CA THR A 163 15.20 -18.21 15.95
C THR A 163 15.24 -16.79 15.38
N GLN A 164 14.98 -15.76 16.19
CA GLN A 164 15.06 -14.37 15.73
C GLN A 164 16.50 -13.94 15.44
N ALA A 165 17.44 -14.31 16.29
CA ALA A 165 18.86 -13.97 16.13
C ALA A 165 19.56 -14.73 14.98
N GLN A 166 18.96 -15.83 14.50
CA GLN A 166 19.43 -16.61 13.35
C GLN A 166 18.93 -16.13 11.99
N LYS A 167 18.08 -15.10 11.94
CA LYS A 167 17.68 -14.49 10.66
C LYS A 167 18.93 -14.05 9.87
N ASP A 168 18.89 -14.29 8.56
CA ASP A 168 19.99 -13.96 7.67
C ASP A 168 20.02 -12.45 7.35
N LEU A 169 21.08 -12.01 6.67
CA LEU A 169 21.21 -10.61 6.25
C LEU A 169 20.07 -10.15 5.35
N PHE A 170 19.51 -11.03 4.52
CA PHE A 170 18.45 -10.68 3.59
C PHE A 170 17.14 -10.35 4.31
N ASP A 171 16.78 -11.14 5.32
CA ASP A 171 15.59 -10.94 6.15
C ASP A 171 15.71 -9.78 7.13
N LEU A 172 16.94 -9.37 7.47
CA LEU A 172 17.22 -8.25 8.36
C LEU A 172 17.43 -6.92 7.62
N ARG A 173 17.43 -6.94 6.29
CA ARG A 173 17.62 -5.76 5.43
C ARG A 173 16.28 -5.21 4.94
N ASP A 174 16.24 -3.89 4.71
CA ASP A 174 15.10 -3.28 4.03
C ASP A 174 14.98 -3.78 2.59
N ARG A 175 13.97 -4.64 2.37
CA ARG A 175 13.69 -5.28 1.07
C ARG A 175 12.71 -4.49 0.21
N ARG A 176 12.33 -3.26 0.55
CA ARG A 176 11.48 -2.45 -0.34
C ARG A 176 12.18 -2.19 -1.67
N VAL A 177 11.45 -2.27 -2.76
CA VAL A 177 11.98 -1.97 -4.10
C VAL A 177 12.25 -0.46 -4.24
N LEU A 178 11.34 0.36 -3.73
CA LEU A 178 11.46 1.82 -3.67
C LEU A 178 10.84 2.32 -2.37
N PHE A 179 11.54 3.20 -1.64
CA PHE A 179 11.03 3.78 -0.40
C PHE A 179 10.41 5.17 -0.63
N PHE A 180 9.11 5.31 -0.34
CA PHE A 180 8.36 6.57 -0.43
C PHE A 180 7.06 6.49 0.39
N GLU A 181 6.42 7.64 0.60
CA GLU A 181 5.09 7.76 1.21
C GLU A 181 4.04 8.19 0.19
N ASP A 182 2.95 7.44 0.07
CA ASP A 182 1.89 7.66 -0.93
C ASP A 182 1.24 9.05 -0.83
N SER A 183 1.12 9.56 0.40
CA SER A 183 0.56 10.88 0.68
C SER A 183 1.45 12.02 0.19
N GLN A 184 2.75 11.75 -0.02
CA GLN A 184 3.72 12.73 -0.50
C GLN A 184 3.86 12.69 -2.03
N VAL A 185 3.30 11.69 -2.73
CA VAL A 185 3.43 11.58 -4.19
C VAL A 185 2.60 12.67 -4.88
N ASN A 186 3.28 13.60 -5.53
CA ASN A 186 2.67 14.66 -6.33
C ASN A 186 2.66 14.33 -7.82
N GLU A 187 3.63 13.52 -8.28
CA GLU A 187 3.81 13.19 -9.68
C GLU A 187 4.31 11.75 -9.83
N LEU A 188 3.83 11.06 -10.86
CA LEU A 188 4.29 9.76 -11.31
C LEU A 188 4.64 9.85 -12.81
N GLU A 189 5.85 9.46 -13.16
CA GLU A 189 6.31 9.36 -14.54
C GLU A 189 6.77 7.94 -14.86
N LEU A 190 6.23 7.37 -15.94
CA LEU A 190 6.64 6.10 -16.53
C LEU A 190 7.33 6.38 -17.87
N GLN A 191 8.56 5.90 -18.04
CA GLN A 191 9.32 6.05 -19.28
C GLN A 191 9.73 4.68 -19.86
N ARG A 192 9.42 4.45 -21.14
CA ARG A 192 9.70 3.21 -21.90
C ARG A 192 10.13 3.52 -23.31
N GLY A 193 11.34 3.12 -23.71
CA GLY A 193 11.78 3.25 -25.11
C GLY A 193 11.65 4.65 -25.73
N GLY A 194 11.56 5.72 -24.91
CA GLY A 194 11.32 7.10 -25.35
C GLY A 194 9.90 7.62 -25.13
N GLU A 195 8.92 6.74 -24.93
CA GLU A 195 7.55 7.12 -24.54
C GLU A 195 7.53 7.55 -23.07
N ILE A 196 6.78 8.61 -22.78
CA ILE A 196 6.61 9.15 -21.43
C ILE A 196 5.11 9.23 -21.13
N THR A 197 4.69 8.55 -20.07
CA THR A 197 3.39 8.74 -19.45
C THR A 197 3.61 9.47 -18.14
N LYS A 198 3.03 10.65 -17.99
CA LYS A 198 3.24 11.51 -16.83
C LYS A 198 1.92 11.93 -16.25
N VAL A 199 1.71 11.67 -14.97
CA VAL A 199 0.50 12.07 -14.23
C VAL A 199 0.87 12.88 -13.00
N ARG A 200 0.04 13.89 -12.68
CA ARG A 200 0.20 14.82 -11.57
C ARG A 200 -1.09 14.85 -10.74
N ARG A 201 -0.93 14.84 -9.42
CA ARG A 201 -2.05 14.97 -8.47
C ARG A 201 -2.50 16.44 -8.42
N SER A 202 -3.81 16.67 -8.53
CA SER A 202 -4.48 17.95 -8.34
C SER A 202 -5.55 17.83 -7.24
N PRO A 203 -6.17 18.95 -6.79
CA PRO A 203 -7.29 18.90 -5.84
C PRO A 203 -8.50 18.09 -6.34
N GLU A 204 -8.69 17.98 -7.65
CA GLU A 204 -9.82 17.33 -8.33
C GLU A 204 -9.53 15.88 -8.78
N GLY A 205 -8.40 15.31 -8.34
CA GLY A 205 -7.94 13.98 -8.71
C GLY A 205 -6.60 14.00 -9.46
N TRP A 206 -6.27 12.91 -10.13
CA TRP A 206 -5.09 12.84 -10.97
C TRP A 206 -5.35 13.44 -12.35
N THR A 207 -4.34 14.08 -12.90
CA THR A 207 -4.30 14.64 -14.26
C THR A 207 -3.14 14.02 -15.01
N MET A 208 -3.33 13.73 -16.30
CA MET A 208 -2.27 13.31 -17.20
C MET A 208 -1.70 14.54 -17.89
N GLU A 209 -0.38 14.70 -17.83
CA GLU A 209 0.34 15.77 -18.52
C GLU A 209 0.98 15.31 -19.84
N LYS A 210 1.36 14.03 -19.89
CA LYS A 210 1.97 13.40 -21.07
C LYS A 210 1.37 12.01 -21.31
N PRO A 211 1.18 11.60 -22.58
CA PRO A 211 1.59 12.31 -23.80
C PRO A 211 0.67 13.47 -24.21
N PHE A 212 -0.51 13.59 -23.60
CA PHE A 212 -1.49 14.67 -23.81
C PHE A 212 -2.13 15.06 -22.48
N GLN A 213 -2.81 16.21 -22.46
CA GLN A 213 -3.49 16.74 -21.28
C GLN A 213 -4.88 16.13 -21.14
N THR A 214 -5.14 15.37 -20.08
CA THR A 214 -6.47 14.80 -19.78
C THR A 214 -6.62 14.46 -18.30
N ARG A 215 -7.80 14.01 -17.86
CA ARG A 215 -7.98 13.46 -16.50
C ARG A 215 -7.31 12.09 -16.40
N GLY A 216 -6.63 11.84 -15.29
CA GLY A 216 -6.12 10.53 -14.92
C GLY A 216 -7.25 9.62 -14.41
N ASP A 217 -7.02 8.31 -14.47
CA ASP A 217 -7.84 7.34 -13.75
C ASP A 217 -7.27 7.16 -12.35
N ASP A 218 -7.90 7.82 -11.37
CA ASP A 218 -7.44 7.83 -9.98
C ASP A 218 -7.25 6.41 -9.43
N SER A 219 -8.20 5.52 -9.73
CA SER A 219 -8.18 4.14 -9.24
C SER A 219 -6.98 3.35 -9.77
N SER A 220 -6.65 3.52 -11.04
CA SER A 220 -5.55 2.84 -11.72
C SER A 220 -4.20 3.38 -11.27
N ILE A 221 -4.08 4.69 -11.11
CA ILE A 221 -2.86 5.36 -10.64
C ILE A 221 -2.59 4.99 -9.17
N GLU A 222 -3.59 5.04 -8.30
CA GLU A 222 -3.45 4.64 -6.90
C GLU A 222 -3.15 3.15 -6.74
N ALA A 223 -3.73 2.28 -7.57
CA ALA A 223 -3.40 0.86 -7.58
C ALA A 223 -1.93 0.63 -7.96
N LEU A 224 -1.41 1.35 -8.95
CA LEU A 224 0.01 1.30 -9.35
C LEU A 224 0.91 1.76 -8.19
N LEU A 225 0.63 2.90 -7.57
CA LEU A 225 1.41 3.41 -6.44
C LEU A 225 1.41 2.43 -5.26
N ARG A 226 0.25 1.85 -4.93
CA ARG A 226 0.13 0.83 -3.88
C ARG A 226 0.93 -0.42 -4.21
N ARG A 227 0.89 -0.88 -5.47
CA ARG A 227 1.67 -2.02 -5.95
C ARG A 227 3.17 -1.76 -5.83
N LEU A 228 3.62 -0.56 -6.18
CA LEU A 228 5.01 -0.13 -6.07
C LEU A 228 5.48 -0.03 -4.60
N LYS A 229 4.67 0.54 -3.70
CA LYS A 229 4.98 0.63 -2.26
C LYS A 229 5.06 -0.75 -1.59
N GLY A 230 4.18 -1.65 -1.99
CA GLY A 230 4.15 -3.04 -1.52
C GLY A 230 5.26 -3.91 -2.09
N ALA A 231 5.98 -3.45 -3.13
CA ALA A 231 6.97 -4.25 -3.82
C ALA A 231 8.16 -4.62 -2.92
N ARG A 232 8.63 -5.86 -3.07
CA ARG A 232 9.79 -6.39 -2.35
C ARG A 232 10.82 -6.95 -3.32
N VAL A 233 12.08 -6.74 -2.97
CA VAL A 233 13.25 -7.33 -3.62
C VAL A 233 13.26 -8.83 -3.34
N GLU A 234 13.57 -9.63 -4.36
CA GLU A 234 13.74 -11.08 -4.22
C GLU A 234 15.17 -11.48 -3.87
N SER A 235 16.15 -10.76 -4.39
CA SER A 235 17.56 -10.94 -4.03
C SER A 235 18.40 -9.73 -4.42
N PHE A 236 19.51 -9.53 -3.72
CA PHE A 236 20.53 -8.56 -4.10
C PHE A 236 21.60 -9.26 -4.93
N VAL A 237 21.96 -8.69 -6.08
CA VAL A 237 22.89 -9.30 -7.04
C VAL A 237 24.29 -8.76 -6.82
N GLU A 238 24.41 -7.43 -6.72
CA GLU A 238 25.69 -6.75 -6.58
C GLU A 238 25.53 -5.47 -5.76
N GLU A 239 26.30 -5.35 -4.67
CA GLU A 239 26.19 -4.22 -3.74
C GLU A 239 26.72 -2.91 -4.33
N GLN A 240 27.80 -3.00 -5.13
CA GLN A 240 28.52 -1.86 -5.71
C GLN A 240 28.87 -2.15 -7.16
N PRO A 241 27.88 -2.08 -8.08
CA PRO A 241 28.09 -2.38 -9.49
C PRO A 241 29.10 -1.42 -10.11
N GLY A 242 30.15 -1.97 -10.74
CA GLY A 242 31.10 -1.18 -11.52
C GLY A 242 30.49 -0.62 -12.82
N SER A 243 29.47 -1.28 -13.36
CA SER A 243 28.74 -0.87 -14.57
C SER A 243 27.27 -1.30 -14.50
N LEU A 244 26.37 -0.44 -14.97
CA LEU A 244 24.94 -0.75 -15.09
C LEU A 244 24.55 -1.38 -16.43
N THR A 245 25.51 -1.49 -17.36
CA THR A 245 25.26 -1.95 -18.73
C THR A 245 24.88 -3.42 -18.76
N GLU A 246 25.58 -4.26 -17.98
CA GLU A 246 25.36 -5.70 -17.97
C GLU A 246 23.96 -6.06 -17.49
N TYR A 247 23.34 -5.27 -16.63
CA TYR A 247 21.97 -5.48 -16.13
C TYR A 247 20.90 -4.80 -16.98
N GLY A 248 21.28 -4.10 -18.05
CA GLY A 248 20.36 -3.29 -18.84
C GLY A 248 19.81 -2.06 -18.10
N LEU A 249 20.49 -1.59 -17.04
CA LEU A 249 20.05 -0.45 -16.23
C LEU A 249 20.61 0.89 -16.74
N HIS A 250 21.63 0.89 -17.61
CA HIS A 250 22.07 2.09 -18.34
C HIS A 250 21.05 2.54 -19.40
N LYS A 251 20.32 1.58 -20.01
CA LYS A 251 19.19 1.80 -20.91
C LYS A 251 18.01 0.96 -20.43
N PRO A 252 17.33 1.40 -19.36
CA PRO A 252 16.30 0.62 -18.71
C PRO A 252 15.11 0.34 -19.65
N ALA A 253 14.51 -0.83 -19.50
CA ALA A 253 13.28 -1.22 -20.18
C ALA A 253 12.09 -0.38 -19.68
N LEU A 254 12.04 -0.12 -18.37
CA LEU A 254 11.07 0.77 -17.73
C LEU A 254 11.78 1.63 -16.67
N THR A 255 11.49 2.92 -16.66
CA THR A 255 11.88 3.83 -15.57
C THR A 255 10.62 4.37 -14.91
N ILE A 256 10.56 4.29 -13.59
CA ILE A 256 9.49 4.87 -12.78
C ILE A 256 10.09 5.99 -11.94
N THR A 257 9.58 7.20 -12.10
CA THR A 257 9.99 8.36 -11.30
C THR A 257 8.80 8.88 -10.50
N LEU A 258 8.98 9.04 -9.20
CA LEU A 258 8.04 9.72 -8.31
C LEU A 258 8.63 11.08 -7.91
N THR A 259 7.83 12.13 -7.99
CA THR A 259 8.16 13.44 -7.40
C THR A 259 7.35 13.61 -6.12
N LEU A 260 8.04 13.84 -5.01
CA LEU A 260 7.50 13.84 -3.66
C LEU A 260 7.54 15.22 -3.03
N GLY A 261 6.53 15.54 -2.21
CA GLY A 261 6.56 16.66 -1.28
C GLY A 261 6.67 18.05 -1.94
N ALA A 262 6.77 19.08 -1.09
CA ALA A 262 6.90 20.47 -1.54
C ALA A 262 8.31 20.80 -2.08
N ASP A 263 9.31 20.03 -1.67
CA ASP A 263 10.71 20.14 -2.12
C ASP A 263 10.96 19.43 -3.46
N ALA A 264 9.94 18.78 -4.02
CA ALA A 264 10.01 18.04 -5.28
C ALA A 264 11.11 16.97 -5.30
N ALA A 265 11.32 16.30 -4.16
CA ALA A 265 12.30 15.23 -4.05
C ALA A 265 11.96 14.07 -5.01
N GLN A 266 12.94 13.58 -5.77
CA GLN A 266 12.73 12.51 -6.74
C GLN A 266 13.14 11.14 -6.19
N LYS A 267 12.29 10.14 -6.42
CA LYS A 267 12.59 8.71 -6.25
C LYS A 267 12.51 8.04 -7.61
N LYS A 268 13.59 7.38 -8.04
CA LYS A 268 13.67 6.78 -9.37
C LYS A 268 14.04 5.30 -9.29
N LEU A 269 13.18 4.46 -9.84
CA LEU A 269 13.40 3.04 -10.03
C LEU A 269 13.73 2.75 -11.50
N LEU A 270 14.88 2.15 -11.74
CA LEU A 270 15.32 1.62 -13.03
C LEU A 270 14.99 0.13 -13.09
N ILE A 271 14.40 -0.32 -14.19
CA ILE A 271 14.11 -1.73 -14.44
C ILE A 271 14.79 -2.12 -15.75
N GLY A 272 15.69 -3.10 -15.68
CA GLY A 272 16.59 -3.50 -16.73
C GLY A 272 16.17 -4.79 -17.44
N LYS A 273 17.17 -5.59 -17.82
CA LYS A 273 16.99 -6.82 -18.57
C LYS A 273 16.28 -7.90 -17.75
N GLU A 274 15.67 -8.83 -18.47
CA GLU A 274 15.08 -10.03 -17.90
C GLU A 274 16.15 -11.08 -17.53
N LYS A 275 15.87 -11.83 -16.47
CA LYS A 275 16.64 -12.96 -15.97
C LYS A 275 15.64 -14.01 -15.50
N GLU A 276 15.32 -14.97 -16.35
CA GLU A 276 14.29 -15.99 -16.08
C GLU A 276 12.95 -15.31 -15.72
N GLU A 277 12.32 -15.67 -14.60
CA GLU A 277 11.05 -15.06 -14.15
C GLU A 277 11.24 -13.74 -13.38
N GLN A 278 12.44 -13.16 -13.44
CA GLN A 278 12.83 -11.97 -12.69
C GLN A 278 13.38 -10.88 -13.62
N ARG A 279 13.51 -9.66 -13.10
CA ARG A 279 14.16 -8.54 -13.77
C ARG A 279 15.15 -7.86 -12.86
N TYR A 280 16.28 -7.43 -13.44
CA TYR A 280 17.21 -6.57 -12.72
C TYR A 280 16.58 -5.20 -12.49
N ALA A 281 16.78 -4.63 -11.31
CA ALA A 281 16.29 -3.33 -10.95
C ALA A 281 17.28 -2.60 -10.03
N GLN A 282 17.15 -1.27 -10.00
CA GLN A 282 17.90 -0.42 -9.09
C GLN A 282 17.07 0.80 -8.71
N ASP A 283 16.96 1.05 -7.41
CA ASP A 283 16.54 2.35 -6.88
C ASP A 283 17.77 3.27 -6.92
N GLN A 284 17.72 4.35 -7.70
CA GLN A 284 18.85 5.26 -7.87
C GLN A 284 19.32 5.94 -6.58
N SER A 285 18.51 5.93 -5.52
CA SER A 285 18.93 6.46 -4.22
C SER A 285 19.85 5.50 -3.44
N ARG A 286 20.07 4.28 -3.95
CA ARG A 286 20.98 3.28 -3.36
C ARG A 286 21.86 2.61 -4.42
N SER A 287 23.05 2.19 -4.01
CA SER A 287 24.03 1.51 -4.88
C SER A 287 23.60 0.14 -5.42
N PRO A 288 22.99 -0.76 -4.62
CA PRO A 288 22.84 -2.17 -5.03
C PRO A 288 21.93 -2.39 -6.24
N VAL A 289 22.32 -3.35 -7.09
CA VAL A 289 21.45 -3.96 -8.10
C VAL A 289 20.78 -5.19 -7.50
N PHE A 290 19.49 -5.32 -7.75
CA PHE A 290 18.68 -6.38 -7.18
C PHE A 290 17.70 -6.96 -8.20
N LEU A 291 17.11 -8.10 -7.86
CA LEU A 291 16.09 -8.78 -8.68
C LEU A 291 14.70 -8.52 -8.11
N ILE A 292 13.77 -8.27 -9.02
CA ILE A 292 12.34 -8.16 -8.75
C ILE A 292 11.56 -9.14 -9.62
N PRO A 293 10.36 -9.59 -9.19
CA PRO A 293 9.55 -10.49 -9.98
C PRO A 293 9.13 -9.87 -11.32
N SER A 294 9.11 -10.65 -12.41
CA SER A 294 8.61 -10.16 -13.70
C SER A 294 7.12 -9.79 -13.66
N ASN A 295 6.30 -10.45 -12.83
CA ASN A 295 4.88 -10.10 -12.66
C ASN A 295 4.68 -8.71 -12.03
N LEU A 296 5.59 -8.27 -11.14
CA LEU A 296 5.58 -6.91 -10.60
C LEU A 296 5.78 -5.91 -11.74
N VAL A 297 6.70 -6.19 -12.67
CA VAL A 297 6.95 -5.30 -13.81
C VAL A 297 5.74 -5.23 -14.74
N GLN A 298 5.06 -6.35 -14.98
CA GLN A 298 3.79 -6.37 -15.75
C GLN A 298 2.71 -5.52 -15.09
N ASP A 299 2.61 -5.53 -13.76
CA ASP A 299 1.63 -4.71 -13.02
C ASP A 299 1.97 -3.21 -13.05
N LEU A 300 3.26 -2.87 -13.05
CA LEU A 300 3.76 -1.49 -13.04
C LEU A 300 3.85 -0.87 -14.44
N ASP A 301 4.00 -1.69 -15.47
CA ASP A 301 4.11 -1.25 -16.86
C ASP A 301 2.73 -0.86 -17.42
N LYS A 302 2.21 0.28 -16.97
CA LYS A 302 0.93 0.82 -17.41
C LYS A 302 1.07 1.77 -18.58
N SER A 303 0.26 1.56 -19.61
CA SER A 303 0.16 2.46 -20.76
C SER A 303 -0.52 3.78 -20.38
N ALA A 304 -0.33 4.83 -21.20
CA ALA A 304 -1.10 6.07 -21.07
C ALA A 304 -2.62 5.80 -21.16
N PHE A 305 -3.04 4.84 -21.98
CA PHE A 305 -4.45 4.44 -22.04
C PHE A 305 -4.96 3.86 -20.71
N GLU A 306 -4.16 3.06 -20.00
CA GLU A 306 -4.56 2.50 -18.70
C GLU A 306 -4.57 3.53 -17.56
N LEU A 307 -3.77 4.59 -17.66
CA LEU A 307 -3.69 5.62 -16.63
C LEU A 307 -4.59 6.85 -16.88
N ARG A 308 -5.23 6.96 -18.04
CA ARG A 308 -6.20 8.02 -18.33
C ARG A 308 -7.61 7.64 -17.90
N ASN A 309 -8.43 8.62 -17.58
CA ASN A 309 -9.86 8.44 -17.46
C ASN A 309 -10.42 8.01 -18.83
N LYS A 310 -11.22 6.93 -18.82
CA LYS A 310 -11.81 6.32 -20.01
C LYS A 310 -13.30 6.64 -20.16
N GLN A 311 -13.91 7.37 -19.24
CA GLN A 311 -15.29 7.80 -19.37
C GLN A 311 -15.43 8.74 -20.57
N VAL A 312 -16.42 8.48 -21.42
CA VAL A 312 -16.72 9.34 -22.57
C VAL A 312 -17.58 10.53 -22.16
N LEU A 313 -18.42 10.36 -21.15
CA LEU A 313 -19.32 11.40 -20.63
C LEU A 313 -19.22 11.47 -19.11
N GLN A 314 -19.14 12.69 -18.57
CA GLN A 314 -19.10 12.94 -17.13
C GLN A 314 -20.18 13.95 -16.74
N PHE A 315 -21.08 13.55 -15.85
CA PHE A 315 -22.17 14.37 -15.35
C PHE A 315 -22.68 13.82 -14.01
N ASP A 316 -23.30 14.67 -13.20
CA ASP A 316 -24.04 14.22 -12.03
C ASP A 316 -25.44 13.76 -12.45
N ARG A 317 -25.76 12.49 -12.17
CA ARG A 317 -27.05 11.90 -12.55
C ARG A 317 -28.22 12.51 -11.77
N ASP A 318 -27.97 12.92 -10.53
CA ASP A 318 -29.02 13.44 -9.65
C ASP A 318 -29.46 14.85 -10.08
N GLU A 319 -28.59 15.57 -10.79
CA GLU A 319 -28.89 16.88 -11.38
C GLU A 319 -29.70 16.81 -12.68
N VAL A 320 -29.80 15.63 -13.32
CA VAL A 320 -30.51 15.48 -14.60
C VAL A 320 -32.02 15.52 -14.37
N ASP A 321 -32.66 16.54 -14.96
CA ASP A 321 -34.13 16.69 -14.98
C ASP A 321 -34.74 16.50 -16.37
N ARG A 322 -33.91 16.41 -17.42
CA ARG A 322 -34.39 16.16 -18.77
C ARG A 322 -33.39 15.36 -19.59
N LEU A 323 -33.91 14.34 -20.26
CA LEU A 323 -33.18 13.43 -21.16
C LEU A 323 -33.81 13.53 -22.55
N GLU A 324 -33.01 13.88 -23.56
CA GLU A 324 -33.40 13.83 -24.97
C GLU A 324 -32.58 12.76 -25.68
N LEU A 325 -33.23 11.77 -26.27
CA LEU A 325 -32.60 10.74 -27.10
C LEU A 325 -33.05 10.95 -28.54
N ARG A 326 -32.10 11.16 -29.45
CA ARG A 326 -32.35 11.43 -30.86
C ARG A 326 -31.68 10.37 -31.71
N SER A 327 -32.47 9.61 -32.46
CA SER A 327 -32.03 8.71 -33.53
C SER A 327 -32.48 9.25 -34.90
N LEU A 328 -32.13 8.55 -35.97
CA LEU A 328 -32.53 8.94 -37.34
C LEU A 328 -34.05 8.92 -37.57
N ASP A 329 -34.77 8.07 -36.86
CA ASP A 329 -36.18 7.77 -37.04
C ASP A 329 -37.07 8.23 -35.88
N GLN A 330 -36.47 8.59 -34.73
CA GLN A 330 -37.21 8.83 -33.51
C GLN A 330 -36.53 9.89 -32.62
N THR A 331 -37.36 10.64 -31.90
CA THR A 331 -36.93 11.51 -30.81
C THR A 331 -37.76 11.21 -29.58
N ILE A 332 -37.09 10.84 -28.50
CA ILE A 332 -37.69 10.58 -27.19
C ILE A 332 -37.24 11.68 -26.25
N ILE A 333 -38.18 12.31 -25.56
CA ILE A 333 -37.88 13.34 -24.57
C ILE A 333 -38.55 12.94 -23.27
N CYS A 334 -37.77 12.80 -22.19
CA CYS A 334 -38.26 12.56 -20.85
C CYS A 334 -37.89 13.74 -19.93
N THR A 335 -38.80 14.11 -19.02
CA THR A 335 -38.59 15.13 -18.00
C THR A 335 -38.93 14.60 -16.61
N LYS A 336 -38.10 14.89 -15.61
CA LYS A 336 -38.29 14.55 -14.20
C LYS A 336 -39.11 15.65 -13.53
N ASP A 337 -40.20 15.27 -12.86
CA ASP A 337 -41.00 16.21 -12.08
C ASP A 337 -40.43 16.43 -10.67
N THR A 338 -41.07 17.31 -9.89
CA THR A 338 -40.64 17.63 -8.52
C THR A 338 -40.76 16.47 -7.53
N SER A 339 -41.47 15.40 -7.88
CA SER A 339 -41.59 14.18 -7.08
C SER A 339 -40.56 13.11 -7.48
N GLY A 340 -39.71 13.40 -8.47
CA GLY A 340 -38.70 12.48 -8.99
C GLY A 340 -39.26 11.47 -10.00
N GLN A 341 -40.50 11.64 -10.48
CA GLN A 341 -41.08 10.77 -11.50
C GLN A 341 -40.76 11.29 -12.89
N TRP A 342 -40.47 10.37 -13.81
CA TRP A 342 -40.20 10.70 -15.20
C TRP A 342 -41.48 10.69 -16.03
N GLN A 343 -41.65 11.71 -16.87
CA GLN A 343 -42.71 11.82 -17.86
C GLN A 343 -42.10 11.88 -19.25
N MET A 344 -42.63 11.09 -20.18
CA MET A 344 -42.31 11.23 -21.60
C MET A 344 -43.13 12.38 -22.18
N VAL A 345 -42.46 13.30 -22.87
CA VAL A 345 -43.05 14.49 -23.51
C VAL A 345 -43.14 14.30 -25.02
N ALA A 346 -42.21 13.53 -25.61
CA ALA A 346 -42.19 13.19 -27.03
C ALA A 346 -41.75 11.73 -27.20
N PRO A 347 -42.25 11.02 -28.24
CA PRO A 347 -43.13 11.49 -29.31
C PRO A 347 -44.60 11.68 -28.89
N GLU A 348 -45.02 11.03 -27.81
CA GLU A 348 -46.36 11.17 -27.22
C GLU A 348 -46.22 11.41 -25.71
N SER A 349 -47.16 12.14 -25.13
CA SER A 349 -47.14 12.45 -23.70
C SER A 349 -47.63 11.26 -22.89
N SER A 350 -46.81 10.70 -22.01
CA SER A 350 -47.21 9.61 -21.11
C SER A 350 -46.30 9.53 -19.88
N ALA A 351 -46.73 8.80 -18.85
CA ALA A 351 -45.82 8.42 -17.78
C ALA A 351 -44.67 7.55 -18.34
N ALA A 352 -43.44 7.84 -17.90
CA ALA A 352 -42.27 7.04 -18.25
C ALA A 352 -41.82 6.22 -17.04
N LYS A 353 -41.45 4.97 -17.27
CA LYS A 353 -40.90 4.08 -16.25
C LYS A 353 -39.61 4.68 -15.69
N THR A 354 -39.69 5.24 -14.50
CA THR A 354 -38.57 5.91 -13.82
C THR A 354 -37.31 5.04 -13.79
N TRP A 355 -37.42 3.75 -13.45
CA TRP A 355 -36.29 2.83 -13.42
C TRP A 355 -35.60 2.64 -14.79
N LYS A 356 -36.35 2.74 -15.89
CA LYS A 356 -35.81 2.59 -17.25
C LYS A 356 -35.02 3.82 -17.67
N VAL A 357 -35.54 5.02 -17.38
CA VAL A 357 -34.80 6.28 -17.62
C VAL A 357 -33.53 6.32 -16.78
N GLU A 358 -33.61 5.97 -15.50
CA GLU A 358 -32.44 5.89 -14.61
C GLU A 358 -31.42 4.83 -15.08
N SER A 359 -31.87 3.72 -15.64
CA SER A 359 -30.97 2.72 -16.26
C SER A 359 -30.22 3.29 -17.47
N ILE A 360 -30.85 4.16 -18.28
CA ILE A 360 -30.20 4.83 -19.42
C ILE A 360 -29.17 5.84 -18.91
N LEU A 361 -29.52 6.66 -17.91
CA LEU A 361 -28.57 7.59 -17.27
C LEU A 361 -27.38 6.84 -16.64
N SER A 362 -27.64 5.69 -16.02
CA SER A 362 -26.59 4.79 -15.51
C SER A 362 -25.70 4.25 -16.62
N SER A 363 -26.29 3.93 -17.78
CA SER A 363 -25.53 3.44 -18.93
C SER A 363 -24.66 4.55 -19.50
N LEU A 364 -25.21 5.75 -19.72
CA LEU A 364 -24.48 6.92 -20.22
C LEU A 364 -23.27 7.30 -19.35
N SER A 365 -23.44 7.33 -18.03
CA SER A 365 -22.36 7.66 -17.07
C SER A 365 -21.28 6.58 -16.94
N SER A 366 -21.55 5.35 -17.39
CA SER A 366 -20.62 4.22 -17.30
C SER A 366 -19.98 3.83 -18.63
N ILE A 367 -20.24 4.58 -19.71
CA ILE A 367 -19.61 4.34 -21.02
C ILE A 367 -18.11 4.55 -20.89
N LYS A 368 -17.36 3.48 -21.16
CA LYS A 368 -15.89 3.51 -21.23
C LYS A 368 -15.44 3.36 -22.68
N ALA A 369 -14.52 4.23 -23.08
CA ALA A 369 -13.77 4.09 -24.31
C ALA A 369 -12.94 2.79 -24.28
N GLU A 370 -13.02 2.02 -25.35
CA GLU A 370 -12.15 0.88 -25.61
C GLU A 370 -10.82 1.35 -26.24
N SER A 371 -10.84 2.49 -26.94
CA SER A 371 -9.65 3.24 -27.36
C SER A 371 -10.01 4.69 -27.66
N PHE A 372 -8.99 5.55 -27.74
CA PHE A 372 -9.11 6.93 -28.22
C PHE A 372 -8.36 7.04 -29.54
N VAL A 373 -9.04 7.55 -30.57
CA VAL A 373 -8.56 7.55 -31.96
C VAL A 373 -7.91 8.88 -32.33
N GLU A 374 -8.47 9.99 -31.83
CA GLU A 374 -7.97 11.33 -32.09
C GLU A 374 -8.29 12.25 -30.91
N GLU A 375 -7.27 12.86 -30.30
CA GLU A 375 -7.46 13.72 -29.12
C GLU A 375 -8.03 15.10 -29.48
N ASP A 376 -7.65 15.66 -30.64
CA ASP A 376 -8.08 16.99 -31.12
C ASP A 376 -8.50 16.91 -32.60
N PRO A 377 -9.72 16.41 -32.87
CA PRO A 377 -10.19 16.17 -34.24
C PRO A 377 -10.51 17.46 -34.98
N ARG A 378 -9.98 17.58 -36.21
CA ARG A 378 -10.31 18.70 -37.11
C ARG A 378 -11.54 18.49 -37.98
N ASP A 379 -11.97 17.23 -38.14
CA ASP A 379 -13.09 16.86 -39.00
C ASP A 379 -13.95 15.75 -38.36
N LEU A 380 -15.03 16.16 -37.69
CA LEU A 380 -16.02 15.25 -37.11
C LEU A 380 -16.80 14.46 -38.16
N ALA A 381 -16.89 14.92 -39.41
CA ALA A 381 -17.64 14.24 -40.47
C ALA A 381 -16.98 12.92 -40.86
N ARG A 382 -15.64 12.83 -40.79
CA ARG A 382 -14.88 11.58 -40.98
C ARG A 382 -15.37 10.44 -40.09
N TYR A 383 -15.83 10.78 -38.88
CA TYR A 383 -16.31 9.85 -37.87
C TYR A 383 -17.84 9.72 -37.84
N GLY A 384 -18.55 10.41 -38.73
CA GLY A 384 -20.02 10.48 -38.69
C GLY A 384 -20.56 11.27 -37.50
N LEU A 385 -19.74 12.08 -36.82
CA LEU A 385 -20.13 12.83 -35.62
C LEU A 385 -20.66 14.24 -35.92
N SER A 386 -20.48 14.74 -37.15
CA SER A 386 -21.13 15.98 -37.61
C SER A 386 -22.62 15.81 -37.89
N LYS A 387 -23.04 14.58 -38.18
CA LYS A 387 -24.44 14.14 -38.30
C LYS A 387 -24.56 12.79 -37.57
N PRO A 388 -24.56 12.82 -36.24
CA PRO A 388 -24.53 11.60 -35.45
C PRO A 388 -25.75 10.75 -35.76
N ARG A 389 -25.56 9.43 -35.80
CA ARG A 389 -26.68 8.48 -35.96
C ARG A 389 -27.53 8.41 -34.69
N PHE A 390 -26.93 8.78 -33.55
CA PHE A 390 -27.59 8.86 -32.26
C PHE A 390 -26.99 9.98 -31.41
N GLU A 391 -27.82 10.75 -30.73
CA GLU A 391 -27.43 11.79 -29.79
C GLU A 391 -28.25 11.66 -28.50
N ALA A 392 -27.58 11.68 -27.35
CA ALA A 392 -28.23 11.80 -26.04
C ALA A 392 -27.87 13.15 -25.43
N ILE A 393 -28.85 13.94 -25.04
CA ILE A 393 -28.66 15.26 -24.44
C ILE A 393 -29.27 15.25 -23.04
N LEU A 394 -28.46 15.62 -22.05
CA LEU A 394 -28.84 15.72 -20.66
C LEU A 394 -28.97 17.19 -20.30
N LYS A 395 -30.05 17.54 -19.59
CA LYS A 395 -30.33 18.90 -19.15
C LYS A 395 -30.62 18.96 -17.67
N SER A 396 -30.28 20.10 -17.08
CA SER A 396 -30.65 20.50 -15.73
C SER A 396 -31.14 21.94 -15.74
N GLN A 397 -32.33 22.18 -15.21
CA GLN A 397 -32.98 23.50 -15.10
C GLN A 397 -32.98 24.28 -16.42
N GLY A 398 -33.15 23.56 -17.54
CA GLY A 398 -33.19 24.12 -18.89
C GLY A 398 -31.83 24.39 -19.56
N SER A 399 -30.71 24.15 -18.87
CA SER A 399 -29.35 24.23 -19.44
C SER A 399 -28.83 22.84 -19.81
N ASP A 400 -28.04 22.75 -20.89
CA ASP A 400 -27.36 21.50 -21.27
C ASP A 400 -26.31 21.16 -20.20
N LEU A 401 -26.39 19.95 -19.65
CA LEU A 401 -25.48 19.43 -18.65
C LEU A 401 -24.35 18.62 -19.30
N ALA A 402 -24.70 17.75 -20.26
CA ALA A 402 -23.75 16.93 -21.02
C ALA A 402 -24.46 16.37 -22.27
N ALA A 403 -23.71 16.05 -23.33
CA ALA A 403 -24.26 15.34 -24.48
C ALA A 403 -23.33 14.27 -25.02
N LEU A 404 -23.88 13.12 -25.41
CA LEU A 404 -23.16 12.07 -26.11
C LEU A 404 -23.56 12.07 -27.58
N ARG A 405 -22.58 12.08 -28.48
CA ARG A 405 -22.78 11.85 -29.92
C ARG A 405 -22.19 10.51 -30.30
N ILE A 406 -22.96 9.72 -31.05
CA ILE A 406 -22.51 8.46 -31.64
C ILE A 406 -22.52 8.59 -33.16
N GLY A 407 -21.38 8.29 -33.76
CA GLY A 407 -21.10 8.40 -35.18
C GLY A 407 -21.27 7.09 -35.93
N LYS A 408 -20.44 6.89 -36.96
CA LYS A 408 -20.47 5.67 -37.80
C LYS A 408 -19.90 4.46 -37.07
N ASP A 409 -20.16 3.29 -37.63
CA ASP A 409 -19.63 2.02 -37.13
C ASP A 409 -18.18 1.81 -37.59
N GLU A 410 -17.40 1.15 -36.73
CA GLU A 410 -16.02 0.70 -36.96
C GLU A 410 -15.91 -0.73 -36.43
N ARG A 411 -16.20 -1.72 -37.29
CA ARG A 411 -16.29 -3.14 -36.91
C ARG A 411 -17.35 -3.38 -35.83
N GLU A 412 -16.97 -3.86 -34.65
CA GLU A 412 -17.85 -4.12 -33.49
C GLU A 412 -17.92 -2.92 -32.52
N GLN A 413 -17.42 -1.76 -32.96
CA GLN A 413 -17.35 -0.52 -32.19
C GLN A 413 -18.03 0.61 -32.95
N VAL A 414 -18.30 1.70 -32.24
CA VAL A 414 -18.81 2.95 -32.82
C VAL A 414 -17.96 4.12 -32.36
N TYR A 415 -17.84 5.14 -33.22
CA TYR A 415 -17.22 6.40 -32.82
C TYR A 415 -18.13 7.17 -31.87
N ALA A 416 -17.56 7.73 -30.81
CA ALA A 416 -18.30 8.55 -29.85
C ALA A 416 -17.47 9.74 -29.38
N CYS A 417 -18.15 10.84 -29.06
CA CYS A 417 -17.57 12.00 -28.37
C CYS A 417 -18.64 12.65 -27.49
N ASP A 418 -18.19 13.51 -26.59
CA ASP A 418 -19.07 14.39 -25.82
C ASP A 418 -19.51 15.62 -26.63
N GLU A 419 -20.14 16.60 -25.96
CA GLU A 419 -20.59 17.85 -26.57
C GLU A 419 -19.43 18.70 -27.14
N THR A 420 -18.23 18.58 -26.56
CA THR A 420 -17.03 19.33 -26.98
C THR A 420 -16.51 18.84 -28.34
N GLY A 421 -16.82 17.59 -28.69
CA GLY A 421 -16.37 16.95 -29.92
C GLY A 421 -14.98 16.32 -29.80
N ALA A 422 -14.36 16.33 -28.62
CA ALA A 422 -13.00 15.86 -28.40
C ALA A 422 -12.85 15.25 -26.98
N PRO A 423 -12.14 14.13 -26.81
CA PRO A 423 -11.50 13.30 -27.83
C PRO A 423 -12.51 12.38 -28.56
N ILE A 424 -12.11 11.84 -29.71
CA ILE A 424 -12.85 10.79 -30.40
C ILE A 424 -12.53 9.43 -29.80
N ALA A 425 -13.52 8.80 -29.18
CA ALA A 425 -13.42 7.46 -28.62
C ALA A 425 -14.03 6.41 -29.55
N LEU A 426 -13.52 5.18 -29.46
CA LEU A 426 -14.23 3.98 -29.89
C LEU A 426 -14.84 3.31 -28.66
N VAL A 427 -16.10 2.96 -28.76
CA VAL A 427 -16.88 2.32 -27.69
C VAL A 427 -17.63 1.12 -28.28
N ALA A 428 -17.93 0.12 -27.44
CA ALA A 428 -18.59 -1.10 -27.90
C ALA A 428 -19.96 -0.79 -28.54
N GLU A 429 -20.26 -1.33 -29.71
CA GLU A 429 -21.51 -1.07 -30.46
C GLU A 429 -22.77 -1.39 -29.64
N ARG A 430 -22.70 -2.39 -28.74
CA ARG A 430 -23.80 -2.79 -27.84
C ARG A 430 -24.38 -1.65 -26.99
N ILE A 431 -23.62 -0.58 -26.76
CA ILE A 431 -24.17 0.59 -26.04
C ILE A 431 -25.29 1.25 -26.86
N VAL A 432 -25.22 1.24 -28.18
CA VAL A 432 -26.23 1.89 -29.05
C VAL A 432 -27.59 1.25 -28.84
N ALA A 433 -27.66 -0.08 -28.77
CA ALA A 433 -28.87 -0.81 -28.45
C ALA A 433 -29.42 -0.48 -27.05
N THR A 434 -28.53 -0.29 -26.08
CA THR A 434 -28.92 0.08 -24.70
C THR A 434 -29.50 1.49 -24.63
N LEU A 435 -28.95 2.41 -25.43
CA LEU A 435 -29.33 3.82 -25.47
C LEU A 435 -30.50 4.11 -26.43
N SER A 436 -30.91 3.12 -27.23
CA SER A 436 -32.04 3.22 -28.19
C SER A 436 -33.21 2.34 -27.75
N PRO A 437 -33.88 2.65 -26.62
CA PRO A 437 -34.99 1.85 -26.13
C PRO A 437 -36.19 1.90 -27.09
N GLU A 438 -36.94 0.80 -27.19
CA GLU A 438 -38.25 0.85 -27.83
C GLU A 438 -39.22 1.68 -26.97
N LEU A 439 -40.11 2.46 -27.61
CA LEU A 439 -41.11 3.29 -26.89
C LEU A 439 -41.90 2.51 -25.83
N LYS A 440 -42.35 1.30 -26.17
CA LYS A 440 -43.14 0.44 -25.28
C LYS A 440 -42.39 0.06 -23.99
N ASP A 441 -41.06 0.05 -24.03
CA ASP A 441 -40.23 -0.28 -22.88
C ASP A 441 -40.09 0.91 -21.92
N LEU A 442 -40.30 2.14 -22.42
CA LEU A 442 -40.25 3.37 -21.63
C LEU A 442 -41.60 3.75 -21.04
N VAL A 443 -42.71 3.44 -21.70
CA VAL A 443 -44.05 3.85 -21.24
C VAL A 443 -44.50 3.00 -20.05
N GLU A 444 -45.02 3.64 -19.01
CA GLU A 444 -45.77 2.99 -17.93
C GLU A 444 -47.14 2.58 -18.47
N LEU A 445 -47.48 1.28 -18.41
CA LEU A 445 -48.83 0.85 -18.79
C LEU A 445 -49.78 1.28 -17.67
N GLU A 446 -50.79 2.08 -17.98
CA GLU A 446 -51.88 2.35 -17.03
C GLU A 446 -52.49 1.01 -16.60
N ALA A 447 -52.53 0.76 -15.29
CA ALA A 447 -53.27 -0.38 -14.77
C ALA A 447 -54.74 -0.23 -15.22
N PRO A 448 -55.39 -1.29 -15.72
CA PRO A 448 -56.80 -1.20 -16.06
C PRO A 448 -57.57 -0.72 -14.81
N VAL A 449 -58.30 0.37 -14.97
CA VAL A 449 -59.21 0.88 -13.94
C VAL A 449 -60.26 -0.21 -13.71
N GLU A 450 -60.20 -0.87 -12.54
CA GLU A 450 -61.17 -1.89 -12.11
C GLU A 450 -62.59 -1.32 -11.91
#